data_AF-A0A016VE52-F1
#
_entry.id   AF-A0A016VE52-F1
#
_cell.length_a   1.000
_cell.length_b   1.000
_cell.length_c   1.000
_cell.angle_alpha   90.00
_cell.angle_beta   90.00
_cell.angle_gamma   90.00
#
_symmetry.space_group_name_H-M   'P 1'
#
loop_
_entity.id
_entity.type
_entity.pdbx_description
1 polymer ?
#
loop_
_entity_poly.entity_id
_entity_poly.type
_entity_poly.pdbx_seq_one_letter_code
_entity_poly.pdbx_strand_id
1 'polypeptide(L)'
;MKSEGPYVASTTELTRKQIDRLRTVLNETVEIHGKGNFPTISARLIDIISCVREKLRQAGMPPKSVKLNGGAASHVASADDFSYADLDLIFPMDVENSDSFDKVREAVFDTIMDMMPSANKTKINADTLKDVYIGKMVKVSGDDDRWSLFSLHNDFGRCIELKFVDKMRRQFEFSVDSFQITLDPLLDDFNAPDAKVYIESMFGDVHQAMSHLHERLIDTRRPEEIRGGGLLKYCHLLTRGYKAARPSKCRQLERYMCSRFFIDFPDVVSQEQKLRNYLDNHFGSNNDQRGWSCTDYAARGDPGRESWFASLGLLGYAFMNPSPGNTGVAARPRPLTDITYIPSQKVGRISSTATLMDVLMPKFAVTKNSLLDF
;
A
#
# COMPACT_ATOMS: atom_id res chain seq x y z
N MET A 1 24.05 4.82 -37.50
CA MET A 1 23.89 3.81 -36.43
C MET A 1 23.08 4.47 -35.33
N LYS A 2 21.83 4.03 -35.11
CA LYS A 2 21.06 4.46 -33.94
C LYS A 2 21.76 3.88 -32.72
N SER A 3 22.19 4.72 -31.79
CA SER A 3 22.69 4.26 -30.49
C SER A 3 21.53 3.55 -29.79
N GLU A 4 21.61 2.22 -29.69
CA GLU A 4 20.78 1.48 -28.75
C GLU A 4 21.09 2.03 -27.36
N GLY A 5 20.09 2.64 -26.72
CA GLY A 5 20.21 3.08 -25.33
C GLY A 5 20.54 1.88 -24.43
N PRO A 6 21.09 2.13 -23.23
CA PRO A 6 21.47 1.04 -22.33
C PRO A 6 20.28 0.10 -22.10
N TYR A 7 20.52 -1.21 -22.18
CA TYR A 7 19.53 -2.24 -21.94
C TYR A 7 18.95 -2.07 -20.53
N VAL A 8 17.69 -1.66 -20.45
CA VAL A 8 17.01 -1.42 -19.18
C VAL A 8 16.48 -2.77 -18.67
N ALA A 9 17.16 -3.37 -17.70
CA ALA A 9 16.70 -4.60 -17.07
C ALA A 9 15.52 -4.30 -16.12
N SER A 10 14.39 -4.97 -16.31
CA SER A 10 13.26 -4.91 -15.37
C SER A 10 13.32 -5.92 -14.24
N THR A 11 14.27 -6.85 -14.32
CA THR A 11 14.45 -7.95 -13.37
C THR A 11 15.91 -8.08 -12.97
N THR A 12 16.16 -8.42 -11.70
CA THR A 12 17.49 -8.82 -11.23
C THR A 12 17.37 -9.99 -10.26
N GLU A 13 18.41 -10.79 -10.14
CA GLU A 13 18.49 -11.84 -9.11
C GLU A 13 18.72 -11.20 -7.73
N LEU A 14 18.07 -11.73 -6.70
CA LEU A 14 18.28 -11.32 -5.31
C LEU A 14 19.65 -11.78 -4.82
N THR A 15 20.33 -10.91 -4.08
CA THR A 15 21.55 -11.28 -3.37
C THR A 15 21.25 -12.24 -2.22
N ARG A 16 22.28 -12.94 -1.72
CA ARG A 16 22.12 -13.86 -0.59
C ARG A 16 21.48 -13.19 0.64
N LYS A 17 21.90 -11.97 0.98
CA LYS A 17 21.34 -11.20 2.10
C LYS A 17 19.85 -10.91 1.90
N GLN A 18 19.43 -10.60 0.68
CA GLN A 18 18.03 -10.34 0.36
C GLN A 18 17.20 -11.63 0.40
N ILE A 19 17.76 -12.77 -0.04
CA ILE A 19 17.11 -14.08 0.09
C ILE A 19 16.94 -14.45 1.56
N ASP A 20 17.95 -14.23 2.41
CA ASP A 20 17.85 -14.51 3.84
C ASP A 20 16.79 -13.61 4.52
N ARG A 21 16.71 -12.33 4.12
CA ARG A 21 15.64 -11.43 4.56
C ARG A 21 14.26 -11.89 4.09
N LEU A 22 14.12 -12.33 2.84
CA LEU A 22 12.89 -12.90 2.31
C LEU A 22 12.46 -14.15 3.09
N ARG A 23 13.40 -15.04 3.43
CA ARG A 23 13.12 -16.21 4.27
C ARG A 23 12.60 -15.81 5.64
N THR A 24 13.14 -14.77 6.26
CA THR A 24 12.63 -14.25 7.53
C THR A 24 11.17 -13.79 7.39
N VAL A 25 10.84 -13.04 6.32
CA VAL A 25 9.46 -12.62 6.04
C VAL A 25 8.54 -13.82 5.83
N LEU A 26 8.95 -14.81 5.04
CA LEU A 26 8.15 -15.99 4.73
C LEU A 26 7.98 -16.95 5.92
N ASN A 27 8.95 -17.00 6.83
CA ASN A 27 8.92 -17.84 8.02
C ASN A 27 8.24 -17.15 9.22
N GLU A 28 7.85 -15.88 9.07
CA GLU A 28 7.11 -15.14 10.09
C GLU A 28 5.76 -15.83 10.36
N THR A 29 5.46 -16.06 11.65
CA THR A 29 4.12 -16.48 12.08
C THR A 29 3.19 -15.29 12.02
N VAL A 30 2.12 -15.42 11.23
CA VAL A 30 1.09 -14.42 11.03
C VAL A 30 -0.24 -14.93 11.53
N GLU A 31 -1.11 -14.00 11.92
CA GLU A 31 -2.41 -14.30 12.50
C GLU A 31 -3.54 -13.83 11.58
N ILE A 32 -4.57 -14.67 11.46
CA ILE A 32 -5.85 -14.32 10.84
C ILE A 32 -6.89 -14.41 11.95
N HIS A 33 -7.39 -13.26 12.37
CA HIS A 33 -8.32 -13.12 13.49
C HIS A 33 -9.72 -13.53 13.05
N GLY A 34 -10.36 -14.39 13.85
CA GLY A 34 -11.77 -14.72 13.69
C GLY A 34 -12.63 -13.75 14.49
N LYS A 35 -13.61 -13.10 13.86
CA LYS A 35 -14.56 -12.24 14.58
C LYS A 35 -15.42 -13.04 15.57
N GLY A 36 -15.77 -12.40 16.68
CA GLY A 36 -16.64 -13.01 17.69
C GLY A 36 -15.94 -14.16 18.43
N ASN A 37 -16.57 -15.33 18.47
CA ASN A 37 -16.04 -16.52 19.16
C ASN A 37 -15.27 -17.47 18.24
N PHE A 38 -14.98 -17.07 17.00
CA PHE A 38 -14.24 -17.90 16.05
C PHE A 38 -12.73 -17.85 16.37
N PRO A 39 -12.01 -18.98 16.24
CA PRO A 39 -10.61 -19.06 16.64
C PRO A 39 -9.69 -18.24 15.73
N THR A 40 -8.63 -17.67 16.29
CA THR A 40 -7.51 -17.14 15.51
C THR A 40 -6.75 -18.26 14.82
N ILE A 41 -6.46 -18.07 13.54
CA ILE A 41 -5.57 -18.95 12.77
C ILE A 41 -4.16 -18.38 12.90
N SER A 42 -3.21 -19.18 13.39
CA SER A 42 -1.81 -18.79 13.52
C SER A 42 -0.95 -19.78 12.72
N ALA A 43 -0.27 -19.28 11.69
CA ALA A 43 0.53 -20.09 10.78
C ALA A 43 1.67 -19.28 10.20
N ARG A 44 2.71 -19.94 9.68
CA ARG A 44 3.76 -19.23 8.95
C ARG A 44 3.22 -18.71 7.63
N LEU A 45 3.68 -17.54 7.19
CA LEU A 45 3.24 -16.96 5.92
C LEU A 45 3.45 -17.93 4.74
N ILE A 46 4.58 -18.63 4.70
CA ILE A 46 4.87 -19.62 3.65
C ILE A 46 3.88 -20.79 3.63
N ASP A 47 3.40 -21.23 4.79
CA ASP A 47 2.45 -22.33 4.88
C ASP A 47 1.08 -21.89 4.33
N ILE A 48 0.67 -20.65 4.62
CA ILE A 48 -0.57 -20.04 4.08
C ILE A 48 -0.47 -19.97 2.56
N ILE A 49 0.62 -19.41 2.03
CA ILE A 49 0.84 -19.28 0.59
C ILE A 49 0.82 -20.65 -0.10
N SER A 50 1.49 -21.65 0.48
CA SER A 50 1.58 -23.00 -0.06
C SER A 50 0.21 -23.67 -0.09
N CYS A 51 -0.59 -23.50 0.97
CA CYS A 51 -1.95 -24.04 1.04
C CYS A 51 -2.87 -23.39 -0.02
N VAL A 52 -2.85 -22.06 -0.17
CA VAL A 52 -3.61 -21.37 -1.24
C VAL A 52 -3.21 -21.87 -2.62
N ARG A 53 -1.90 -21.96 -2.91
CA ARG A 53 -1.37 -22.45 -4.20
C ARG A 53 -1.85 -23.86 -4.50
N GLU A 54 -1.89 -24.73 -3.49
CA GLU A 54 -2.34 -26.11 -3.63
C GLU A 54 -3.86 -26.22 -3.81
N LYS A 55 -4.65 -25.47 -3.04
CA LYS A 55 -6.12 -25.42 -3.22
C LYS A 55 -6.51 -24.93 -4.62
N LEU A 56 -5.82 -23.92 -5.12
CA LEU A 56 -6.00 -23.44 -6.50
C LEU A 56 -5.67 -24.51 -7.54
N ARG A 57 -4.59 -25.26 -7.37
CA ARG A 57 -4.23 -26.39 -8.25
C ARG A 57 -5.30 -27.48 -8.25
N GLN A 58 -5.78 -27.86 -7.07
CA GLN A 58 -6.84 -28.86 -6.91
C GLN A 58 -8.17 -28.42 -7.56
N ALA A 59 -8.46 -27.12 -7.55
CA ALA A 59 -9.61 -26.54 -8.23
C ALA A 59 -9.42 -26.39 -9.76
N GLY A 60 -8.29 -26.84 -10.33
CA GLY A 60 -7.97 -26.70 -11.75
C GLY A 60 -7.63 -25.27 -12.17
N MET A 61 -7.24 -24.42 -11.22
CA MET A 61 -6.91 -23.00 -11.42
C MET A 61 -5.47 -22.68 -10.97
N PRO A 62 -4.44 -23.40 -11.44
CA PRO A 62 -3.08 -23.21 -10.97
C PRO A 62 -2.57 -21.80 -11.29
N PRO A 63 -1.95 -21.09 -10.33
CA PRO A 63 -1.30 -19.82 -10.63
C PRO A 63 -0.02 -20.05 -11.46
N LYS A 64 0.28 -19.11 -12.36
CA LYS A 64 1.50 -19.10 -13.19
C LYS A 64 2.76 -18.94 -12.34
N SER A 65 2.64 -18.20 -11.24
CA SER A 65 3.65 -18.00 -10.20
C SER A 65 2.99 -17.48 -8.93
N VAL A 66 3.73 -17.33 -7.84
CA VAL A 66 3.32 -16.54 -6.67
C VAL A 66 4.33 -15.44 -6.44
N LYS A 67 3.88 -14.20 -6.22
CA LYS A 67 4.75 -13.05 -6.03
C LYS A 67 4.45 -12.32 -4.73
N LEU A 68 5.49 -11.93 -3.99
CA LEU A 68 5.39 -10.96 -2.90
C LEU A 68 5.46 -9.55 -3.50
N ASN A 69 4.59 -8.65 -3.07
CA ASN A 69 4.50 -7.27 -3.55
C ASN A 69 4.52 -6.26 -2.40
N GLY A 70 4.41 -4.97 -2.73
CA GLY A 70 4.13 -3.91 -1.77
C GLY A 70 5.30 -3.63 -0.83
N GLY A 71 4.98 -3.14 0.37
CA GLY A 71 6.00 -2.71 1.34
C GLY A 71 6.95 -3.83 1.78
N ALA A 72 6.47 -5.08 1.81
CA ALA A 72 7.29 -6.24 2.16
C ALA A 72 8.34 -6.56 1.07
N ALA A 73 7.97 -6.46 -0.21
CA ALA A 73 8.93 -6.61 -1.30
C ALA A 73 9.99 -5.49 -1.28
N SER A 74 9.58 -4.25 -1.01
CA SER A 74 10.51 -3.13 -0.81
C SER A 74 11.44 -3.36 0.39
N HIS A 75 10.92 -3.90 1.50
CA HIS A 75 11.73 -4.25 2.68
C HIS A 75 12.82 -5.27 2.34
N VAL A 76 12.49 -6.29 1.54
CA VAL A 76 13.46 -7.27 1.03
C VAL A 76 14.47 -6.63 0.09
N ALA A 77 14.05 -5.70 -0.78
CA ALA A 77 14.94 -5.03 -1.72
C ALA A 77 15.92 -4.05 -1.04
N SER A 78 15.52 -3.47 0.09
CA SER A 78 16.26 -2.44 0.83
C SER A 78 17.51 -2.97 1.53
N ALA A 79 18.46 -2.07 1.78
CA ALA A 79 19.53 -2.31 2.78
C ALA A 79 19.03 -2.02 4.21
N ASP A 80 18.24 -0.97 4.37
CA ASP A 80 17.68 -0.54 5.65
C ASP A 80 16.54 -1.47 6.09
N ASP A 81 16.40 -1.64 7.41
CA ASP A 81 15.22 -2.25 8.02
C ASP A 81 14.15 -1.17 8.27
N PHE A 82 13.00 -1.31 7.62
CA PHE A 82 11.82 -0.49 7.89
C PHE A 82 10.57 -1.35 7.98
N SER A 83 9.56 -0.85 8.68
CA SER A 83 8.27 -1.53 8.82
C SER A 83 7.43 -1.42 7.54
N TYR A 84 6.79 -2.52 7.20
CA TYR A 84 5.74 -2.61 6.19
C TYR A 84 4.40 -2.90 6.87
N ALA A 85 3.34 -2.28 6.33
CA ALA A 85 2.03 -2.27 6.95
C ALA A 85 1.18 -3.50 6.61
N ASP A 86 1.32 -4.07 5.41
CA ASP A 86 0.54 -5.22 4.91
C ASP A 86 1.44 -6.23 4.19
N LEU A 87 0.94 -7.46 4.03
CA LEU A 87 1.57 -8.55 3.28
C LEU A 87 0.80 -8.79 1.99
N ASP A 88 1.26 -8.17 0.90
CA ASP A 88 0.63 -8.24 -0.40
C ASP A 88 1.16 -9.42 -1.23
N LEU A 89 0.27 -10.35 -1.59
CA LEU A 89 0.59 -11.51 -2.41
C LEU A 89 -0.17 -11.44 -3.73
N ILE A 90 0.54 -11.64 -4.84
CA ILE A 90 -0.03 -11.69 -6.18
C ILE A 90 0.11 -13.11 -6.74
N PHE A 91 -1.00 -13.64 -7.23
CA PHE A 91 -1.11 -14.91 -7.92
C PHE A 91 -1.50 -14.61 -9.38
N PRO A 92 -0.53 -14.44 -10.31
CA PRO A 92 -0.84 -14.29 -11.72
C PRO A 92 -1.49 -15.56 -12.25
N MET A 93 -2.71 -15.47 -12.78
CA MET A 93 -3.49 -16.63 -13.21
C MET A 93 -4.60 -16.20 -14.17
N ASP A 94 -5.13 -17.13 -14.95
CA ASP A 94 -6.23 -16.83 -15.87
C ASP A 94 -7.56 -16.89 -15.10
N VAL A 95 -8.29 -15.77 -15.03
CA VAL A 95 -9.56 -15.64 -14.30
C VAL A 95 -10.58 -15.01 -15.24
N GLU A 96 -11.06 -15.79 -16.21
CA GLU A 96 -11.75 -15.23 -17.37
C GLU A 96 -13.24 -15.00 -17.14
N ASN A 97 -13.88 -15.83 -16.31
CA ASN A 97 -15.33 -15.91 -16.17
C ASN A 97 -15.77 -16.08 -14.70
N SER A 98 -17.08 -16.05 -14.44
CA SER A 98 -17.58 -16.14 -13.06
C SER A 98 -17.18 -17.44 -12.36
N ASP A 99 -17.20 -18.58 -13.06
CA ASP A 99 -16.78 -19.87 -12.52
C ASP A 99 -15.33 -19.84 -12.02
N SER A 100 -14.44 -19.17 -12.77
CA SER A 100 -13.05 -18.96 -12.35
C SER A 100 -12.95 -18.16 -11.04
N PHE A 101 -13.76 -17.09 -10.91
CA PHE A 101 -13.81 -16.31 -9.67
C PHE A 101 -14.38 -17.11 -8.49
N ASP A 102 -15.38 -17.95 -8.73
CA ASP A 102 -16.02 -18.76 -7.71
C ASP A 102 -15.06 -19.86 -7.21
N LYS A 103 -14.31 -20.51 -8.10
CA LYS A 103 -13.24 -21.44 -7.75
C LYS A 103 -12.12 -20.80 -6.93
N VAL A 104 -11.70 -19.58 -7.29
CA VAL A 104 -10.71 -18.82 -6.50
C VAL A 104 -11.23 -18.54 -5.09
N ARG A 105 -12.50 -18.10 -4.99
CA ARG A 105 -13.14 -17.86 -3.70
C ARG A 105 -13.20 -19.12 -2.84
N GLU A 106 -13.60 -20.24 -3.43
CA GLU A 106 -13.66 -21.53 -2.75
C GLU A 106 -12.28 -22.00 -2.29
N ALA A 107 -11.25 -21.87 -3.12
CA ALA A 107 -9.88 -22.21 -2.73
C ALA A 107 -9.37 -21.39 -1.53
N VAL A 108 -9.70 -20.09 -1.46
CA VAL A 108 -9.36 -19.24 -0.29
C VAL A 108 -10.11 -19.70 0.95
N PHE A 109 -11.40 -20.02 0.84
CA PHE A 109 -12.20 -20.48 1.98
C PHE A 109 -11.79 -21.86 2.47
N ASP A 110 -11.46 -22.77 1.57
CA ASP A 110 -10.91 -24.08 1.90
C ASP A 110 -9.54 -23.97 2.57
N THR A 111 -8.72 -22.99 2.19
CA THR A 111 -7.46 -22.68 2.89
C THR A 111 -7.73 -22.28 4.34
N ILE A 112 -8.65 -21.33 4.57
CA ILE A 112 -9.03 -20.89 5.92
C ILE A 112 -9.54 -22.07 6.74
N MET A 113 -10.39 -22.91 6.14
CA MET A 113 -10.98 -24.08 6.80
C MET A 113 -9.93 -25.14 7.18
N ASP A 114 -8.94 -25.37 6.32
CA ASP A 114 -7.86 -26.33 6.58
C ASP A 114 -6.94 -25.85 7.69
N MET A 115 -6.61 -24.56 7.69
CA MET A 115 -5.72 -23.92 8.66
C MET A 115 -6.38 -23.63 10.01
N MET A 116 -7.71 -23.67 10.08
CA MET A 116 -8.43 -23.51 11.33
C MET A 116 -8.09 -24.63 12.34
N PRO A 117 -7.86 -24.30 13.62
CA PRO A 117 -7.63 -25.30 14.66
C PRO A 117 -8.74 -26.35 14.75
N SER A 118 -8.35 -27.63 14.90
CA SER A 118 -9.17 -28.84 14.71
C SER A 118 -10.43 -28.95 15.56
N ALA A 119 -10.55 -28.20 16.66
CA ALA A 119 -11.67 -28.29 17.60
C ALA A 119 -13.00 -27.73 17.04
N ASN A 120 -12.96 -26.98 15.94
CA ASN A 120 -14.13 -26.24 15.43
C ASN A 120 -14.48 -26.54 13.96
N LYS A 121 -14.01 -27.66 13.37
CA LYS A 121 -14.28 -28.03 11.98
C LYS A 121 -15.70 -28.61 11.74
N THR A 122 -16.73 -28.10 12.41
CA THR A 122 -18.11 -28.28 11.94
C THR A 122 -18.22 -27.65 10.54
N LYS A 123 -19.13 -28.10 9.66
CA LYS A 123 -19.27 -27.52 8.31
C LYS A 123 -19.72 -26.05 8.39
N ILE A 124 -18.77 -25.14 8.60
CA ILE A 124 -18.96 -23.70 8.51
C ILE A 124 -19.19 -23.39 7.03
N ASN A 125 -20.27 -22.68 6.71
CA ASN A 125 -20.57 -22.33 5.33
C ASN A 125 -19.69 -21.15 4.87
N ALA A 126 -19.63 -20.97 3.54
CA ALA A 126 -18.81 -19.94 2.92
C ALA A 126 -19.14 -18.50 3.37
N ASP A 127 -20.42 -18.19 3.60
CA ASP A 127 -20.84 -16.87 4.06
C ASP A 127 -20.34 -16.56 5.47
N THR A 128 -20.34 -17.56 6.35
CA THR A 128 -19.78 -17.41 7.71
C THR A 128 -18.27 -17.19 7.64
N LEU A 129 -17.53 -17.95 6.83
CA LEU A 129 -16.08 -17.76 6.67
C LEU A 129 -15.76 -16.35 6.14
N LYS A 130 -16.54 -15.88 5.17
CA LYS A 130 -16.43 -14.52 4.63
C LYS A 130 -16.62 -13.48 5.74
N ASP A 131 -17.70 -13.56 6.51
CA ASP A 131 -18.02 -12.53 7.49
C ASP A 131 -17.02 -12.52 8.67
N VAL A 132 -16.48 -13.69 9.01
CA VAL A 132 -15.59 -13.89 10.16
C VAL A 132 -14.13 -13.58 9.84
N TYR A 133 -13.60 -14.10 8.73
CA TYR A 133 -12.16 -14.10 8.46
C TYR A 133 -11.74 -13.19 7.31
N ILE A 134 -12.69 -12.64 6.54
CA ILE A 134 -12.38 -11.72 5.45
C ILE A 134 -12.68 -10.28 5.89
N GLY A 135 -11.64 -9.45 5.92
CA GLY A 135 -11.78 -8.02 6.18
C GLY A 135 -12.31 -7.26 4.95
N LYS A 136 -11.86 -7.66 3.76
CA LYS A 136 -12.27 -7.05 2.49
C LYS A 136 -12.20 -8.06 1.35
N MET A 137 -13.22 -8.05 0.51
CA MET A 137 -13.30 -8.90 -0.69
C MET A 137 -13.69 -8.05 -1.89
N VAL A 138 -12.93 -8.14 -2.98
CA VAL A 138 -13.17 -7.34 -4.20
C VAL A 138 -13.07 -8.23 -5.43
N LYS A 139 -14.03 -8.08 -6.35
CA LYS A 139 -14.01 -8.70 -7.68
C LYS A 139 -14.06 -7.59 -8.72
N VAL A 140 -13.12 -7.62 -9.67
CA VAL A 140 -13.06 -6.71 -10.82
C VAL A 140 -13.05 -7.56 -12.09
N SER A 141 -14.00 -7.31 -12.98
CA SER A 141 -14.19 -8.07 -14.22
C SER A 141 -14.44 -7.14 -15.41
N GLY A 142 -13.51 -6.20 -15.64
CA GLY A 142 -13.51 -5.31 -16.79
C GLY A 142 -12.51 -5.75 -17.86
N ASP A 143 -12.51 -5.03 -18.98
CA ASP A 143 -11.66 -5.35 -20.14
C ASP A 143 -10.16 -5.11 -19.87
N ASP A 144 -9.87 -3.99 -19.20
CA ASP A 144 -8.52 -3.53 -18.83
C ASP A 144 -8.05 -4.09 -17.47
N ASP A 145 -8.98 -4.45 -16.59
CA ASP A 145 -8.72 -4.88 -15.23
C ASP A 145 -9.59 -6.10 -14.90
N ARG A 146 -8.95 -7.25 -14.64
CA ARG A 146 -9.60 -8.51 -14.30
C ARG A 146 -8.83 -9.22 -13.20
N TRP A 147 -9.35 -9.13 -11.97
CA TRP A 147 -8.67 -9.64 -10.78
C TRP A 147 -9.63 -9.76 -9.59
N SER A 148 -9.24 -10.58 -8.62
CA SER A 148 -9.91 -10.73 -7.33
C SER A 148 -8.95 -10.42 -6.17
N LEU A 149 -9.47 -9.93 -5.05
CA LEU A 149 -8.69 -9.63 -3.85
C LEU A 149 -9.43 -10.08 -2.60
N PHE A 150 -8.70 -10.73 -1.70
CA PHE A 150 -9.14 -11.12 -0.37
C PHE A 150 -8.13 -10.59 0.65
N SER A 151 -8.55 -9.62 1.45
CA SER A 151 -7.81 -9.18 2.64
C SER A 151 -8.27 -10.03 3.81
N LEU A 152 -7.38 -10.86 4.33
CA LEU A 152 -7.64 -11.67 5.52
C LEU A 152 -7.64 -10.76 6.76
N HIS A 153 -8.58 -10.99 7.66
CA HIS A 153 -8.82 -10.11 8.80
C HIS A 153 -7.70 -10.22 9.84
N ASN A 154 -7.19 -9.08 10.29
CA ASN A 154 -6.28 -8.99 11.42
C ASN A 154 -6.62 -7.77 12.29
N ASP A 155 -6.81 -7.98 13.59
CA ASP A 155 -7.19 -6.95 14.56
C ASP A 155 -6.08 -5.92 14.86
N PHE A 156 -4.81 -6.28 14.58
CA PHE A 156 -3.64 -5.45 14.87
C PHE A 156 -3.08 -4.73 13.62
N GLY A 157 -3.78 -4.77 12.49
CA GLY A 157 -3.20 -4.39 11.20
C GLY A 157 -2.31 -5.50 10.61
N ARG A 158 -1.53 -5.24 9.57
CA ARG A 158 -0.77 -6.29 8.83
C ARG A 158 -1.68 -7.35 8.25
N CYS A 159 -2.63 -6.89 7.45
CA CYS A 159 -3.49 -7.79 6.70
C CYS A 159 -2.67 -8.58 5.67
N ILE A 160 -3.06 -9.83 5.46
CA ILE A 160 -2.58 -10.63 4.33
C ILE A 160 -3.54 -10.36 3.19
N GLU A 161 -3.07 -9.72 2.12
CA GLU A 161 -3.85 -9.49 0.91
C GLU A 161 -3.50 -10.54 -0.15
N LEU A 162 -4.45 -11.41 -0.46
CA LEU A 162 -4.34 -12.40 -1.54
C LEU A 162 -4.98 -11.82 -2.80
N LYS A 163 -4.17 -11.56 -3.83
CA LYS A 163 -4.60 -10.95 -5.09
C LYS A 163 -4.43 -11.91 -6.25
N PHE A 164 -5.53 -12.27 -6.90
CA PHE A 164 -5.56 -13.22 -8.02
C PHE A 164 -5.74 -12.44 -9.31
N VAL A 165 -4.70 -12.41 -10.15
CA VAL A 165 -4.56 -11.38 -11.20
C VAL A 165 -4.46 -12.00 -12.58
N ASP A 166 -5.40 -11.65 -13.44
CA ASP A 166 -5.36 -11.95 -14.87
C ASP A 166 -4.87 -10.72 -15.64
N LYS A 167 -5.59 -9.60 -15.49
CA LYS A 167 -5.21 -8.30 -16.04
C LYS A 167 -5.22 -7.23 -14.97
N MET A 168 -4.18 -6.41 -14.94
CA MET A 168 -4.09 -5.29 -14.01
C MET A 168 -3.36 -4.14 -14.66
N ARG A 169 -4.09 -3.05 -14.86
CA ARG A 169 -3.52 -1.85 -15.46
C ARG A 169 -2.56 -1.16 -14.50
N ARG A 170 -2.92 -1.07 -13.22
CA ARG A 170 -2.19 -0.33 -12.19
C ARG A 170 -1.44 -1.27 -11.26
N GLN A 171 -0.15 -1.47 -11.54
CA GLN A 171 0.68 -2.42 -10.79
C GLN A 171 1.62 -1.75 -9.77
N PHE A 172 1.74 -0.42 -9.80
CA PHE A 172 2.53 0.37 -8.86
C PHE A 172 2.01 1.82 -8.78
N GLU A 173 2.37 2.55 -7.72
CA GLU A 173 2.11 4.00 -7.62
C GLU A 173 3.40 4.82 -7.79
N PHE A 174 4.45 4.44 -7.06
CA PHE A 174 5.79 5.03 -7.14
C PHE A 174 6.85 3.96 -7.42
N SER A 175 8.07 4.38 -7.75
CA SER A 175 9.18 3.43 -8.00
C SER A 175 9.51 2.58 -6.77
N VAL A 176 9.37 3.16 -5.58
CA VAL A 176 9.83 2.58 -4.30
C VAL A 176 8.93 1.45 -3.79
N ASP A 177 7.72 1.31 -4.34
CA ASP A 177 6.73 0.27 -4.04
C ASP A 177 6.39 -0.58 -5.28
N SER A 178 7.25 -0.53 -6.31
CA SER A 178 7.00 -1.21 -7.59
C SER A 178 7.52 -2.64 -7.66
N PHE A 179 8.06 -3.17 -6.57
CA PHE A 179 8.79 -4.43 -6.58
C PHE A 179 7.87 -5.64 -6.42
N GLN A 180 8.08 -6.65 -7.25
CA GLN A 180 7.47 -7.96 -7.12
C GLN A 180 8.53 -9.05 -7.07
N ILE A 181 8.49 -9.94 -6.09
CA ILE A 181 9.47 -11.02 -5.90
C ILE A 181 8.80 -12.36 -6.16
N THR A 182 9.29 -13.13 -7.13
CA THR A 182 8.75 -14.45 -7.44
C THR A 182 9.16 -15.47 -6.39
N LEU A 183 8.19 -16.10 -5.73
CA LEU A 183 8.39 -16.96 -4.55
C LEU A 183 8.53 -18.45 -4.89
N ASP A 184 8.13 -18.89 -6.09
CA ASP A 184 8.08 -20.31 -6.48
C ASP A 184 9.33 -21.12 -6.10
N PRO A 185 10.58 -20.66 -6.32
CA PRO A 185 11.76 -21.42 -5.91
C PRO A 185 11.80 -21.76 -4.42
N LEU A 186 11.31 -20.86 -3.56
CA LEU A 186 11.25 -21.06 -2.11
C LEU A 186 9.99 -21.81 -1.66
N LEU A 187 8.91 -21.78 -2.46
CA LEU A 187 7.72 -22.59 -2.21
C LEU A 187 7.95 -24.06 -2.58
N ASP A 188 8.78 -24.33 -3.58
CA ASP A 188 9.12 -25.68 -4.02
C ASP A 188 10.19 -26.31 -3.09
N ASP A 189 11.21 -25.56 -2.70
CA ASP A 189 12.17 -25.95 -1.64
C ASP A 189 12.65 -24.73 -0.85
N PHE A 190 12.08 -24.55 0.35
CA PHE A 190 12.40 -23.42 1.22
C PHE A 190 13.88 -23.37 1.64
N ASN A 191 14.50 -24.54 1.81
CA ASN A 191 15.85 -24.69 2.35
C ASN A 191 16.93 -24.76 1.26
N ALA A 192 16.56 -24.65 -0.02
CA ALA A 192 17.50 -24.71 -1.14
C ALA A 192 18.64 -23.68 -0.97
N PRO A 193 19.91 -24.13 -0.86
CA PRO A 193 21.03 -23.23 -0.59
C PRO A 193 21.30 -22.27 -1.75
N ASP A 194 21.00 -22.67 -2.99
CA ASP A 194 21.26 -21.88 -4.20
C ASP A 194 19.96 -21.47 -4.92
N ALA A 195 18.90 -21.21 -4.14
CA ALA A 195 17.62 -20.75 -4.67
C ALA A 195 17.79 -19.46 -5.50
N LYS A 196 17.52 -19.55 -6.80
CA LYS A 196 17.56 -18.40 -7.71
C LYS A 196 16.23 -17.66 -7.66
N VAL A 197 16.20 -16.61 -6.84
CA VAL A 197 15.01 -15.79 -6.64
C VAL A 197 15.19 -14.46 -7.36
N TYR A 198 14.19 -14.06 -8.15
CA TYR A 198 14.23 -12.83 -8.94
C TYR A 198 13.25 -11.79 -8.39
N ILE A 199 13.67 -10.53 -8.46
CA ILE A 199 12.85 -9.35 -8.18
C ILE A 199 12.64 -8.57 -9.47
N GLU A 200 11.40 -8.16 -9.71
CA GLU A 200 10.96 -7.41 -10.87
C GLU A 200 10.45 -6.03 -10.43
N SER A 201 10.75 -4.98 -11.20
CA SER A 201 10.18 -3.65 -10.98
C SER A 201 9.11 -3.31 -12.01
N MET A 202 7.88 -3.10 -11.54
CA MET A 202 6.76 -2.63 -12.36
C MET A 202 6.94 -1.18 -12.85
N PHE A 203 7.85 -0.43 -12.22
CA PHE A 203 8.25 0.91 -12.67
C PHE A 203 9.10 0.88 -13.95
N GLY A 204 9.69 -0.27 -14.28
CA GLY A 204 10.57 -0.45 -15.44
C GLY A 204 11.96 -0.86 -14.98
N ASP A 205 12.91 0.08 -14.94
CA ASP A 205 14.30 -0.22 -14.57
C ASP A 205 14.40 -0.62 -13.08
N VAL A 206 14.79 -1.87 -12.81
CA VAL A 206 14.87 -2.40 -11.44
C VAL A 206 16.00 -1.75 -10.64
N HIS A 207 17.14 -1.46 -11.28
CA HIS A 207 18.29 -0.85 -10.62
C HIS A 207 18.00 0.61 -10.29
N GLN A 208 17.31 1.33 -11.17
CA GLN A 208 16.83 2.68 -10.88
C GLN A 208 15.83 2.68 -9.72
N ALA A 209 14.86 1.76 -9.70
CA ALA A 209 13.90 1.66 -8.62
C ALA A 209 14.60 1.35 -7.27
N MET A 210 15.61 0.48 -7.27
CA MET A 210 16.42 0.19 -6.07
C MET A 210 17.24 1.40 -5.62
N SER A 211 17.84 2.16 -6.53
CA SER A 211 18.53 3.43 -6.21
C SER A 211 17.54 4.43 -5.61
N HIS A 212 16.33 4.58 -6.18
CA HIS A 212 15.30 5.42 -5.60
C HIS A 212 14.91 4.99 -4.18
N LEU A 213 14.80 3.69 -3.93
CA LEU A 213 14.52 3.17 -2.58
C LEU A 213 15.65 3.51 -1.60
N HIS A 214 16.92 3.32 -2.00
CA HIS A 214 18.09 3.59 -1.18
C HIS A 214 18.28 5.09 -0.90
N GLU A 215 18.12 5.93 -1.91
CA GLU A 215 18.31 7.39 -1.82
C GLU A 215 17.06 8.13 -1.34
N ARG A 216 16.00 7.40 -1.00
CA ARG A 216 14.69 7.91 -0.58
C ARG A 216 14.11 8.89 -1.60
N LEU A 217 14.02 8.48 -2.85
CA LEU A 217 13.49 9.26 -3.95
C LEU A 217 12.08 8.81 -4.34
N ILE A 218 11.17 9.77 -4.50
CA ILE A 218 9.82 9.56 -5.02
C ILE A 218 9.84 9.81 -6.51
N ASP A 219 9.51 8.80 -7.29
CA ASP A 219 9.27 8.95 -8.72
C ASP A 219 8.12 8.08 -9.22
N THR A 220 7.48 8.51 -10.29
CA THR A 220 6.48 7.72 -11.03
C THR A 220 6.58 8.01 -12.53
N ARG A 221 6.43 6.98 -13.37
CA ARG A 221 6.40 7.14 -14.83
C ARG A 221 4.98 7.26 -15.38
N ARG A 222 3.96 6.94 -14.57
CA ARG A 222 2.54 6.90 -14.95
C ARG A 222 1.68 7.67 -13.95
N PRO A 223 1.87 9.00 -13.82
CA PRO A 223 1.06 9.80 -12.89
C PRO A 223 -0.45 9.63 -13.14
N GLU A 224 -0.87 9.47 -14.40
CA GLU A 224 -2.26 9.23 -14.81
C GLU A 224 -2.90 7.97 -14.21
N GLU A 225 -2.09 7.00 -13.78
CA GLU A 225 -2.56 5.78 -13.15
C GLU A 225 -2.73 5.91 -11.63
N ILE A 226 -2.20 6.98 -11.02
CA ILE A 226 -2.35 7.24 -9.58
C ILE A 226 -3.79 7.62 -9.26
N ARG A 227 -4.37 6.95 -8.25
CA ARG A 227 -5.69 7.25 -7.67
C ARG A 227 -5.57 8.16 -6.45
N GLY A 228 -6.70 8.63 -5.92
CA GLY A 228 -6.74 9.55 -4.79
C GLY A 228 -5.93 9.08 -3.58
N GLY A 229 -5.88 7.76 -3.33
CA GLY A 229 -5.04 7.18 -2.27
C GLY A 229 -3.54 7.47 -2.42
N GLY A 230 -3.04 7.71 -3.64
CA GLY A 230 -1.64 8.02 -3.89
C GLY A 230 -1.18 9.35 -3.28
N LEU A 231 -2.09 10.31 -3.07
CA LEU A 231 -1.78 11.54 -2.31
C LEU A 231 -1.39 11.21 -0.86
N LEU A 232 -2.14 10.31 -0.22
CA LEU A 232 -1.91 9.90 1.16
C LEU A 232 -0.56 9.17 1.29
N LYS A 233 -0.27 8.29 0.33
CA LYS A 233 1.01 7.59 0.23
C LYS A 233 2.18 8.55 -0.05
N TYR A 234 2.00 9.53 -0.92
CA TYR A 234 2.99 10.57 -1.17
C TYR A 234 3.35 11.31 0.12
N CYS A 235 2.34 11.79 0.86
CA CYS A 235 2.56 12.44 2.15
C CYS A 235 3.27 11.53 3.15
N HIS A 236 2.93 10.23 3.17
CA HIS A 236 3.60 9.25 4.03
C HIS A 236 5.07 9.06 3.67
N LEU A 237 5.41 9.05 2.38
CA LEU A 237 6.80 9.01 1.95
C LEU A 237 7.56 10.27 2.39
N LEU A 238 6.93 11.46 2.29
CA LEU A 238 7.53 12.71 2.76
C LEU A 238 7.85 12.68 4.26
N THR A 239 6.96 12.15 5.11
CA THR A 239 7.25 12.04 6.56
C THR A 239 8.38 11.09 6.89
N ARG A 240 8.69 10.13 6.00
CA ARG A 240 9.83 9.21 6.09
C ARG A 240 11.12 9.78 5.46
N GLY A 241 11.11 11.07 5.09
CA GLY A 241 12.26 11.78 4.54
C GLY A 241 12.51 11.51 3.06
N TYR A 242 11.52 10.98 2.34
CA TYR A 242 11.65 10.86 0.89
C TYR A 242 11.49 12.23 0.22
N LYS A 243 12.16 12.41 -0.93
CA LYS A 243 12.14 13.63 -1.73
C LYS A 243 11.87 13.32 -3.20
N ALA A 244 11.38 14.28 -3.97
CA ALA A 244 11.13 14.06 -5.39
C ALA A 244 12.44 13.75 -6.16
N ALA A 245 12.46 12.66 -6.92
CA ALA A 245 13.57 12.32 -7.82
C ALA A 245 13.77 13.39 -8.91
N ARG A 246 12.66 14.03 -9.31
CA ARG A 246 12.61 15.07 -10.35
C ARG A 246 11.97 16.34 -9.80
N PRO A 247 12.71 17.20 -9.07
CA PRO A 247 12.17 18.39 -8.42
C PRO A 247 11.40 19.33 -9.36
N SER A 248 11.83 19.42 -10.62
CA SER A 248 11.16 20.22 -11.66
C SER A 248 9.75 19.73 -12.01
N LYS A 249 9.45 18.44 -11.83
CA LYS A 249 8.13 17.84 -12.11
C LYS A 249 7.25 17.66 -10.86
N CYS A 250 7.83 17.83 -9.67
CA CYS A 250 7.18 17.58 -8.38
C CYS A 250 5.84 18.32 -8.25
N ARG A 251 5.82 19.63 -8.50
CA ARG A 251 4.59 20.45 -8.38
C ARG A 251 3.47 20.02 -9.33
N GLN A 252 3.80 19.45 -10.48
CA GLN A 252 2.79 18.94 -11.41
C GLN A 252 2.17 17.64 -10.87
N LEU A 253 3.02 16.75 -10.35
CA LEU A 253 2.59 15.51 -9.71
C LEU A 253 1.71 15.77 -8.48
N GLU A 254 2.11 16.70 -7.60
CA GLU A 254 1.33 17.11 -6.43
C GLU A 254 -0.06 17.63 -6.82
N ARG A 255 -0.14 18.53 -7.81
CA ARG A 255 -1.42 19.03 -8.33
C ARG A 255 -2.31 17.91 -8.87
N TYR A 256 -1.72 16.96 -9.61
CA TYR A 256 -2.43 15.81 -10.13
C TYR A 256 -3.00 14.95 -8.99
N MET A 257 -2.18 14.62 -7.98
CA MET A 257 -2.62 13.80 -6.84
C MET A 257 -3.70 14.49 -6.02
N CYS A 258 -3.58 15.81 -5.77
CA CYS A 258 -4.62 16.60 -5.11
C CYS A 258 -5.94 16.58 -5.89
N SER A 259 -5.90 16.90 -7.20
CA SER A 259 -7.09 16.86 -8.05
C SER A 259 -7.73 15.48 -8.05
N ARG A 260 -6.92 14.42 -8.20
CA ARG A 260 -7.42 13.05 -8.24
C ARG A 260 -8.01 12.58 -6.91
N PHE A 261 -7.50 13.07 -5.77
CA PHE A 261 -8.10 12.82 -4.46
C PHE A 261 -9.53 13.34 -4.38
N PHE A 262 -9.80 14.58 -4.81
CA PHE A 262 -11.17 15.13 -4.81
C PHE A 262 -12.09 14.48 -5.83
N ILE A 263 -11.55 14.02 -6.97
CA ILE A 263 -12.34 13.28 -7.96
C ILE A 263 -12.77 11.92 -7.41
N ASP A 264 -11.85 11.19 -6.77
CA ASP A 264 -12.15 9.86 -6.24
C ASP A 264 -12.94 9.93 -4.90
N PHE A 265 -12.83 11.03 -4.13
CA PHE A 265 -13.50 11.28 -2.83
C PHE A 265 -14.21 12.66 -2.83
N PRO A 266 -15.36 12.80 -3.51
CA PRO A 266 -15.97 14.10 -3.79
C PRO A 266 -16.65 14.77 -2.59
N ASP A 267 -17.01 14.00 -1.55
CA ASP A 267 -17.70 14.50 -0.36
C ASP A 267 -16.87 14.35 0.91
N VAL A 268 -17.14 15.22 1.89
CA VAL A 268 -16.41 15.30 3.16
C VAL A 268 -16.44 13.97 3.93
N VAL A 269 -17.55 13.23 3.88
CA VAL A 269 -17.70 11.96 4.61
C VAL A 269 -16.77 10.90 4.01
N SER A 270 -16.71 10.80 2.69
CA SER A 270 -15.80 9.89 1.99
C SER A 270 -14.32 10.23 2.24
N GLN A 271 -13.99 11.53 2.26
CA GLN A 271 -12.64 12.01 2.56
C GLN A 271 -12.25 11.69 4.00
N GLU A 272 -13.13 11.97 4.96
CA GLU A 272 -12.95 11.64 6.37
C GLU A 272 -12.71 10.15 6.56
N GLN A 273 -13.60 9.31 6.02
CA GLN A 273 -13.47 7.86 6.14
C GLN A 273 -12.15 7.38 5.54
N LYS A 274 -11.75 7.92 4.39
CA LYS A 274 -10.50 7.53 3.73
C LYS A 274 -9.27 7.92 4.56
N LEU A 275 -9.26 9.12 5.13
CA LEU A 275 -8.18 9.59 6.00
C LEU A 275 -8.10 8.77 7.30
N ARG A 276 -9.24 8.48 7.93
CA ARG A 276 -9.32 7.63 9.14
C ARG A 276 -8.74 6.25 8.88
N ASN A 277 -9.22 5.56 7.85
CA ASN A 277 -8.75 4.23 7.49
C ASN A 277 -7.24 4.23 7.19
N TYR A 278 -6.73 5.29 6.54
CA TYR A 278 -5.29 5.40 6.29
C TYR A 278 -4.48 5.53 7.59
N LEU A 279 -4.97 6.31 8.54
CA LEU A 279 -4.31 6.51 9.83
C LEU A 279 -4.29 5.22 10.65
N ASP A 280 -5.41 4.52 10.73
CA ASP A 280 -5.53 3.27 11.48
C ASP A 280 -4.57 2.21 10.91
N ASN A 281 -4.50 2.09 9.58
CA ASN A 281 -3.65 1.08 8.93
C ASN A 281 -2.15 1.40 8.99
N HIS A 282 -1.76 2.68 9.01
CA HIS A 282 -0.36 3.07 8.86
C HIS A 282 0.29 3.65 10.13
N PHE A 283 -0.53 4.09 11.09
CA PHE A 283 -0.09 4.71 12.35
C PHE A 283 -0.79 4.11 13.58
N GLY A 284 -1.68 3.12 13.41
CA GLY A 284 -2.27 2.37 14.51
C GLY A 284 -1.17 1.69 15.33
N SER A 285 -1.16 1.92 16.65
CA SER A 285 -0.20 1.28 17.55
C SER A 285 -0.58 -0.18 17.81
N ASN A 286 0.37 -1.11 17.64
CA ASN A 286 0.26 -2.55 17.95
C ASN A 286 -0.05 -2.89 19.43
N ASN A 287 -0.35 -1.91 20.29
CA ASN A 287 -0.43 -2.08 21.74
C ASN A 287 -1.78 -1.76 22.38
N ASP A 288 -2.82 -1.36 21.65
CA ASP A 288 -4.05 -0.85 22.29
C ASP A 288 -5.34 -1.57 21.87
N GLN A 289 -5.70 -2.55 22.70
CA GLN A 289 -6.89 -3.40 22.70
C GLN A 289 -8.26 -2.69 22.84
N ARG A 290 -8.42 -1.41 22.48
CA ARG A 290 -9.73 -0.74 22.59
C ARG A 290 -10.00 0.15 21.40
N GLY A 291 -11.06 -0.15 20.65
CA GLY A 291 -11.55 0.67 19.55
C GLY A 291 -11.85 2.09 20.00
N TRP A 292 -11.24 3.07 19.36
CA TRP A 292 -11.29 4.48 19.75
C TRP A 292 -11.90 5.35 18.65
N SER A 293 -12.44 6.50 19.08
CA SER A 293 -13.03 7.51 18.21
C SER A 293 -12.03 8.64 17.92
N CYS A 294 -12.35 9.47 16.92
CA CYS A 294 -11.52 10.59 16.43
C CYS A 294 -10.86 11.47 17.50
N THR A 295 -11.52 11.69 18.62
CA THR A 295 -11.11 12.65 19.64
C THR A 295 -9.91 12.16 20.45
N ASP A 296 -9.69 10.85 20.52
CA ASP A 296 -8.58 10.29 21.30
C ASP A 296 -7.24 10.33 20.56
N TYR A 297 -7.28 10.50 19.24
CA TYR A 297 -6.06 10.51 18.44
C TYR A 297 -5.28 11.84 18.55
N ALA A 298 -5.93 12.99 18.77
CA ALA A 298 -5.24 14.28 18.87
C ALA A 298 -4.35 14.41 20.12
N ALA A 299 -4.57 13.56 21.15
CA ALA A 299 -3.89 13.65 22.44
C ALA A 299 -2.53 12.93 22.51
N ARG A 300 -2.19 12.09 21.51
CA ARG A 300 -1.03 11.17 21.62
C ARG A 300 0.30 11.68 21.07
N GLY A 301 0.35 12.81 20.37
CA GLY A 301 1.61 13.45 19.98
C GLY A 301 2.58 12.57 19.17
N ASP A 302 2.09 11.70 18.27
CA ASP A 302 2.96 10.94 17.35
C ASP A 302 3.56 11.90 16.30
N PRO A 303 4.89 12.12 16.31
CA PRO A 303 5.55 13.05 15.38
C PRO A 303 5.36 12.66 13.92
N GLY A 304 5.25 11.37 13.61
CA GLY A 304 5.03 10.89 12.24
C GLY A 304 3.66 11.30 11.71
N ARG A 305 2.63 11.16 12.55
CA ARG A 305 1.25 11.55 12.24
C ARG A 305 1.07 13.06 12.14
N GLU A 306 1.65 13.83 13.05
CA GLU A 306 1.60 15.30 12.99
C GLU A 306 2.28 15.82 11.72
N SER A 307 3.45 15.27 11.38
CA SER A 307 4.16 15.58 10.13
C SER A 307 3.35 15.22 8.89
N TRP A 308 2.59 14.12 8.93
CA TRP A 308 1.75 13.68 7.82
C TRP A 308 0.59 14.64 7.58
N PHE A 309 -0.09 15.05 8.65
CA PHE A 309 -1.14 16.08 8.57
C PHE A 309 -0.59 17.44 8.12
N ALA A 310 0.58 17.84 8.60
CA ALA A 310 1.23 19.06 8.14
C ALA A 310 1.50 19.02 6.64
N SER A 311 1.99 17.88 6.13
CA SER A 311 2.24 17.66 4.70
C SER A 311 0.96 17.78 3.87
N LEU A 312 -0.13 17.13 4.30
CA LEU A 312 -1.43 17.24 3.65
C LEU A 312 -1.99 18.68 3.67
N GLY A 313 -1.89 19.35 4.82
CA GLY A 313 -2.36 20.73 4.98
C GLY A 313 -1.59 21.71 4.10
N LEU A 314 -0.27 21.55 3.99
CA LEU A 314 0.58 22.35 3.11
C LEU A 314 0.20 22.17 1.63
N LEU A 315 -0.02 20.93 1.19
CA LEU A 315 -0.45 20.63 -0.18
C LEU A 315 -1.84 21.19 -0.48
N GLY A 316 -2.78 21.04 0.46
CA GLY A 316 -4.11 21.63 0.35
C GLY A 316 -4.07 23.16 0.23
N TYR A 317 -3.26 23.82 1.07
CA TYR A 317 -3.09 25.27 1.02
C TYR A 317 -2.45 25.75 -0.29
N ALA A 318 -1.39 25.06 -0.74
CA ALA A 318 -0.71 25.37 -2.00
C ALA A 318 -1.59 25.15 -3.23
N PHE A 319 -2.50 24.16 -3.17
CA PHE A 319 -3.48 23.91 -4.24
C PHE A 319 -4.54 25.01 -4.31
N MET A 320 -5.04 25.49 -3.17
CA MET A 320 -6.03 26.57 -3.11
C MET A 320 -5.46 27.95 -3.42
N ASN A 321 -4.15 28.14 -3.21
CA ASN A 321 -3.45 29.41 -3.43
C ASN A 321 -2.25 29.21 -4.36
N PRO A 322 -2.47 28.83 -5.63
CA PRO A 322 -1.39 28.79 -6.59
C PRO A 322 -0.85 30.22 -6.72
N SER A 323 0.43 30.44 -6.41
CA SER A 323 1.05 31.76 -6.56
C SER A 323 0.75 32.30 -7.96
N PRO A 324 0.26 33.54 -8.11
CA PRO A 324 -0.04 34.10 -9.42
C PRO A 324 1.24 34.06 -10.26
N GLY A 325 1.09 33.51 -11.47
CA GLY A 325 2.16 33.41 -12.45
C GLY A 325 2.86 34.75 -12.62
N ASN A 326 4.18 34.66 -12.68
CA ASN A 326 5.15 35.71 -12.90
C ASN A 326 4.69 36.77 -13.92
N THR A 327 4.20 37.93 -13.45
CA THR A 327 4.23 39.20 -14.20
C THR A 327 5.01 40.22 -13.39
N GLY A 328 6.30 40.34 -13.68
CA GLY A 328 7.06 41.58 -13.46
C GLY A 328 7.52 41.90 -12.04
N VAL A 329 8.85 41.96 -11.91
CA VAL A 329 9.63 42.74 -10.93
C VAL A 329 9.85 42.12 -9.53
N ALA A 330 10.97 41.39 -9.46
CA ALA A 330 11.92 41.30 -8.35
C ALA A 330 11.41 41.03 -6.93
N ALA A 331 11.29 39.74 -6.59
CA ALA A 331 11.75 39.23 -5.31
C ALA A 331 12.43 37.88 -5.54
N ARG A 332 13.70 37.74 -5.13
CA ARG A 332 14.49 36.51 -5.34
C ARG A 332 13.77 35.30 -4.72
N PRO A 333 13.69 34.14 -5.40
CA PRO A 333 13.23 32.92 -4.76
C PRO A 333 14.25 32.49 -3.70
N ARG A 334 13.79 32.26 -2.46
CA ARG A 334 14.61 31.54 -1.48
C ARG A 334 14.64 30.05 -1.88
N PRO A 335 15.81 29.40 -1.87
CA PRO A 335 15.91 27.97 -2.11
C PRO A 335 15.22 27.20 -0.99
N LEU A 336 14.46 26.17 -1.37
CA LEU A 336 13.82 25.17 -0.49
C LEU A 336 14.88 24.17 0.05
N THR A 337 15.92 24.66 0.73
CA THR A 337 17.01 23.80 1.25
C THR A 337 17.14 23.76 2.76
N ASP A 338 16.39 24.53 3.54
CA ASP A 338 16.47 24.49 4.99
C ASP A 338 15.12 24.12 5.63
N ILE A 339 14.83 22.81 5.70
CA ILE A 339 13.93 22.29 6.71
C ILE A 339 14.77 22.07 7.97
N THR A 340 15.01 23.14 8.72
CA THR A 340 15.49 23.00 10.11
C THR A 340 14.31 22.60 10.99
N TYR A 341 14.49 21.51 11.73
CA TYR A 341 13.66 21.06 12.85
C TYR A 341 13.11 22.25 13.65
N ILE A 342 11.77 22.41 13.68
CA ILE A 342 11.10 23.38 14.55
C ILE A 342 11.01 22.71 15.93
N PRO A 343 11.68 23.23 16.98
CA PRO A 343 11.57 22.65 18.31
C PRO A 343 10.14 22.84 18.85
N SER A 344 9.65 21.82 19.55
CA SER A 344 8.34 21.73 20.19
C SER A 344 8.13 22.73 21.33
N GLN A 345 8.32 24.03 21.11
CA GLN A 345 8.02 25.07 22.10
C GLN A 345 7.57 26.36 21.40
N LYS A 346 6.36 26.34 20.83
CA LYS A 346 5.42 27.48 20.71
C LYS A 346 4.17 27.06 19.93
N VAL A 347 3.50 26.02 20.41
CA VAL A 347 2.08 25.81 20.06
C VAL A 347 1.29 26.34 21.26
N GLY A 348 0.73 27.54 21.11
CA GLY A 348 -0.20 28.08 22.10
C GLY A 348 -1.34 27.09 22.31
N ARG A 349 -1.75 26.91 23.57
CA ARG A 349 -2.86 26.02 23.98
C ARG A 349 -4.02 26.15 22.99
N ILE A 350 -4.22 25.12 22.18
CA ILE A 350 -5.41 24.98 21.35
C ILE A 350 -6.53 24.55 22.30
N SER A 351 -7.58 25.38 22.37
CA SER A 351 -8.82 25.14 23.10
C SER A 351 -9.39 23.75 22.82
N SER A 352 -9.86 23.07 23.87
CA SER A 352 -10.31 21.68 23.92
C SER A 352 -11.64 21.39 23.20
N THR A 353 -11.95 22.09 22.11
CA THR A 353 -13.16 21.89 21.31
C THR A 353 -12.96 22.02 19.80
N ALA A 354 -11.76 22.31 19.31
CA ALA A 354 -11.50 22.29 17.86
C ALA A 354 -11.16 20.86 17.43
N THR A 355 -12.07 20.22 16.71
CA THR A 355 -11.79 18.93 16.08
C THR A 355 -10.76 19.12 14.97
N LEU A 356 -10.02 18.07 14.64
CA LEU A 356 -9.10 17.99 13.49
C LEU A 356 -9.75 18.46 12.16
N MET A 357 -11.09 18.44 12.10
CA MET A 357 -11.92 19.01 11.05
C MET A 357 -11.89 20.53 10.99
N ASP A 358 -11.77 21.24 12.10
CA ASP A 358 -11.78 22.72 12.13
C ASP A 358 -10.48 23.33 11.55
N VAL A 359 -9.41 22.55 11.47
CA VAL A 359 -8.13 22.98 10.85
C VAL A 359 -8.06 22.63 9.36
N LEU A 360 -8.63 21.50 8.95
CA LEU A 360 -8.63 21.04 7.55
C LEU A 360 -9.85 21.54 6.77
N MET A 361 -11.07 21.43 7.32
CA MET A 361 -12.32 21.51 6.56
C MET A 361 -12.88 22.92 6.24
N PRO A 362 -12.67 24.01 7.01
CA PRO A 362 -13.22 25.31 6.62
C PRO A 362 -12.64 25.84 5.30
N LYS A 363 -11.52 25.28 4.83
CA LYS A 363 -10.88 25.65 3.57
C LYS A 363 -11.15 24.68 2.41
N PHE A 364 -11.51 23.41 2.68
CA PHE A 364 -11.85 22.43 1.62
C PHE A 364 -13.30 22.55 1.11
N ALA A 365 -14.20 23.21 1.86
CA ALA A 365 -15.62 23.32 1.50
C ALA A 365 -15.94 24.38 0.41
N VAL A 366 -14.96 25.13 -0.11
CA VAL A 366 -15.21 26.21 -1.07
C VAL A 366 -14.48 25.93 -2.38
N THR A 367 -15.11 25.16 -3.26
CA THR A 367 -15.35 25.48 -4.69
C THR A 367 -15.77 24.23 -5.47
N LYS A 368 -17.10 24.02 -5.57
CA LYS A 368 -17.68 23.12 -6.58
C LYS A 368 -17.63 23.72 -7.99
N ASN A 369 -17.26 25.00 -8.12
CA ASN A 369 -17.41 25.80 -9.35
C ASN A 369 -16.12 26.10 -10.13
N SER A 370 -14.96 25.56 -9.73
CA SER A 370 -13.67 25.79 -10.44
C SER A 370 -13.07 24.52 -11.06
N LEU A 371 -13.73 23.37 -10.92
CA LEU A 371 -13.24 22.05 -11.39
C LEU A 371 -13.76 21.65 -12.78
N LEU A 372 -14.45 22.53 -13.51
CA LEU A 372 -15.00 22.23 -14.84
C LEU A 372 -14.19 22.76 -16.03
N ASP A 373 -13.11 23.50 -15.77
CA ASP A 373 -12.16 23.88 -16.82
C ASP A 373 -10.83 23.17 -16.53
N PHE A 374 -10.65 21.94 -17.03
CA PHE A 374 -9.39 21.34 -17.52
C PHE A 374 -9.53 19.86 -17.88
#